data_AF-A0A848NVC4-F1
#
_entry.id   AF-A0A848NVC4-F1
#
_cell.length_a   1.000
_cell.length_b   1.000
_cell.length_c   1.000
_cell.angle_alpha   90.00
_cell.angle_beta   90.00
_cell.angle_gamma   90.00
#
_symmetry.space_group_name_H-M   'P 1'
#
loop_
_entity.id
_entity.type
_entity.pdbx_description
1 polymer ?
#
loop_
_entity_poly.entity_id
_entity_poly.type
_entity_poly.pdbx_seq_one_letter_code
_entity_poly.pdbx_strand_id
1 'polypeptide(L)'
;MSVLNKVESGYLQLMRILVLALATIVLVGVVVLGVSAVSDYNAKPATVSEAIDIKASAFKLDDDAAEGAGDDAAKQHPGAAKLEAALADVINKHGKTLLGASFQFDKAEVHELVIGALEDPDQGEPFLTSQTAYLDQVLGRADVAKQAKTSEAFYAIVNKVFVDYHMAYAAEKERISNAKDEAKLDASGKRSGVYISVYMIAALFSAFIMLVLLIVQIRIERSIRVMSEANARA
;
A
#
# COMPACT_ATOMS: atom_id res chain seq x y z
N MET A 1 -62.08 -22.66 32.98
CA MET A 1 -61.33 -21.69 32.16
C MET A 1 -61.32 -22.21 30.73
N SER A 2 -61.94 -21.49 29.80
CA SER A 2 -62.09 -21.93 28.40
C SER A 2 -60.74 -22.20 27.75
N VAL A 3 -60.65 -23.27 26.94
CA VAL A 3 -59.47 -23.64 26.13
C VAL A 3 -58.98 -22.45 25.28
N LEU A 4 -59.90 -21.56 24.90
CA LEU A 4 -59.63 -20.31 24.17
C LEU A 4 -58.66 -19.37 24.91
N ASN A 5 -58.87 -19.12 26.22
CA ASN A 5 -57.97 -18.27 27.02
C ASN A 5 -56.57 -18.90 27.17
N LYS A 6 -56.49 -20.24 27.12
CA LYS A 6 -55.23 -20.97 27.24
C LYS A 6 -54.42 -20.88 25.94
N VAL A 7 -55.10 -20.94 24.79
CA VAL A 7 -54.50 -20.75 23.46
C VAL A 7 -54.09 -19.29 23.24
N GLU A 8 -54.93 -18.32 23.61
CA GLU A 8 -54.62 -16.88 23.49
C GLU A 8 -53.43 -16.47 24.38
N SER A 9 -53.38 -16.97 25.63
CA SER A 9 -52.25 -16.73 26.52
C SER A 9 -50.96 -17.39 26.01
N GLY A 10 -51.04 -18.59 25.45
CA GLY A 10 -49.91 -19.29 24.83
C GLY A 10 -49.39 -18.59 23.58
N TYR A 11 -50.29 -18.10 22.72
CA TYR A 11 -49.95 -17.31 21.53
C TYR A 11 -49.24 -16.00 21.90
N LEU A 12 -49.77 -15.25 22.88
CA LEU A 12 -49.12 -14.03 23.37
C LEU A 12 -47.74 -14.29 23.98
N GLN A 13 -47.56 -15.43 24.65
CA GLN A 13 -46.26 -15.82 25.20
C GLN A 13 -45.27 -16.19 24.09
N LEU A 14 -45.71 -16.89 23.05
CA LEU A 14 -44.89 -17.24 21.88
C LEU A 14 -44.48 -15.98 21.09
N MET A 15 -45.40 -15.05 20.87
CA MET A 15 -45.12 -13.74 20.26
C MET A 15 -44.05 -12.97 21.05
N ARG A 16 -44.11 -12.99 22.39
CA ARG A 16 -43.11 -12.33 23.23
C ARG A 16 -41.72 -12.94 23.09
N ILE A 17 -41.62 -14.28 23.07
CA ILE A 17 -40.35 -14.98 22.87
C ILE A 17 -39.78 -14.64 21.49
N LEU A 18 -40.62 -14.61 20.46
CA LEU A 18 -40.22 -14.29 19.09
C LEU A 18 -39.72 -12.84 18.97
N VAL A 19 -40.42 -11.87 19.57
CA VAL A 19 -39.96 -10.47 19.61
C VAL A 19 -38.65 -10.32 20.39
N LEU A 20 -38.48 -11.05 21.50
CA LEU A 20 -37.25 -11.04 22.28
C LEU A 20 -36.07 -11.64 21.50
N ALA A 21 -36.31 -12.71 20.76
CA ALA A 21 -35.31 -13.34 19.89
C ALA A 21 -34.89 -12.39 18.77
N LEU A 22 -35.84 -11.73 18.10
CA LEU A 22 -35.56 -10.71 17.09
C LEU A 22 -34.77 -9.53 17.66
N ALA A 23 -35.17 -9.01 18.83
CA ALA A 23 -34.46 -7.92 19.50
C ALA A 23 -33.01 -8.31 19.84
N THR A 24 -32.78 -9.56 20.26
CA THR A 24 -31.44 -10.09 20.53
C THR A 24 -30.59 -10.15 19.26
N ILE A 25 -31.16 -10.65 18.15
CA ILE A 25 -30.47 -10.72 16.85
C ILE A 25 -30.07 -9.32 16.36
N VAL A 26 -31.00 -8.36 16.44
CA VAL A 26 -30.74 -6.96 16.06
C VAL A 26 -29.62 -6.36 16.91
N LEU A 27 -29.63 -6.62 18.22
CA LEU A 27 -28.60 -6.11 19.14
C LEU A 27 -27.22 -6.72 18.86
N VAL A 28 -27.14 -8.02 18.57
CA VAL A 28 -25.89 -8.67 18.12
C VAL A 28 -25.40 -8.04 16.82
N GLY A 29 -26.29 -7.78 15.85
CA GLY A 29 -25.96 -7.11 14.60
C GLY A 29 -25.36 -5.72 14.80
N VAL A 30 -25.95 -4.92 15.70
CA VAL A 30 -25.43 -3.59 16.07
C VAL A 30 -24.02 -3.68 16.66
N VAL A 31 -23.75 -4.65 17.53
CA VAL A 31 -22.43 -4.83 18.14
C VAL A 31 -21.39 -5.21 17.09
N VAL A 32 -21.70 -6.17 16.20
CA VAL A 32 -20.79 -6.61 15.14
C VAL A 32 -20.46 -5.45 14.19
N LEU A 33 -21.48 -4.74 13.72
CA LEU A 33 -21.28 -3.57 12.85
C LEU A 33 -20.53 -2.44 13.57
N GLY A 34 -20.80 -2.22 14.86
CA GLY A 34 -20.12 -1.23 15.68
C GLY A 34 -18.64 -1.51 15.84
N VAL A 35 -18.26 -2.77 16.09
CA VAL A 35 -16.84 -3.17 16.20
C VAL A 35 -16.11 -2.99 14.87
N SER A 36 -16.72 -3.39 13.75
CA SER A 36 -16.13 -3.17 12.42
C SER A 36 -15.97 -1.68 12.12
N ALA A 37 -17.01 -0.88 12.39
CA ALA A 37 -16.98 0.56 12.16
C ALA A 37 -15.89 1.28 12.97
N VAL A 38 -15.64 0.88 14.22
CA VAL A 38 -14.56 1.44 15.04
C VAL A 38 -13.18 1.04 14.51
N SER A 39 -13.03 -0.19 14.03
CA SER A 39 -11.79 -0.65 13.38
C SER A 39 -11.52 0.13 12.08
N ASP A 40 -12.53 0.27 11.23
CA ASP A 40 -12.43 0.92 9.92
C ASP A 40 -12.28 2.45 10.03
N TYR A 41 -12.84 3.08 11.07
CA TYR A 41 -12.63 4.50 11.37
C TYR A 41 -11.16 4.81 11.69
N ASN A 42 -10.50 3.88 12.38
CA ASN A 42 -9.08 3.99 12.73
C ASN A 42 -8.15 3.41 11.65
N ALA A 43 -8.67 3.04 10.48
CA ALA A 43 -7.86 2.52 9.39
C ALA A 43 -6.75 3.53 9.03
N LYS A 44 -5.50 3.07 9.08
CA LYS A 44 -4.33 3.80 8.64
C LYS A 44 -3.91 3.26 7.27
N PRO A 45 -3.30 4.09 6.41
CA PRO A 45 -2.68 3.60 5.18
C PRO A 45 -1.70 2.48 5.49
N ALA A 46 -1.73 1.42 4.69
CA ALA A 46 -0.73 0.35 4.80
C ALA A 46 0.68 0.92 4.58
N THR A 47 1.66 0.39 5.31
CA THR A 47 3.06 0.82 5.17
C THR A 47 3.62 0.23 3.87
N VAL A 48 3.88 1.09 2.89
CA VAL A 48 4.50 0.68 1.62
C VAL A 48 6.01 0.75 1.79
N SER A 49 6.71 -0.34 1.44
CA SER A 49 8.18 -0.35 1.42
C SER A 49 8.71 0.69 0.44
N GLU A 50 9.64 1.52 0.89
CA GLU A 50 10.31 2.52 0.07
C GLU A 50 11.64 2.01 -0.52
N ALA A 51 12.02 0.77 -0.18
CA ALA A 51 13.22 0.16 -0.73
C ALA A 51 13.06 -0.10 -2.24
N ILE A 52 13.97 0.48 -3.02
CA ILE A 52 14.07 0.26 -4.46
C ILE A 52 15.04 -0.91 -4.68
N ASP A 53 14.52 -2.04 -5.16
CA ASP A 53 15.30 -3.24 -5.49
C ASP A 53 15.20 -3.52 -7.00
N ILE A 54 16.24 -3.13 -7.74
CA ILE A 54 16.32 -3.30 -9.19
C ILE A 54 17.24 -4.47 -9.50
N LYS A 55 16.67 -5.54 -10.07
CA LYS A 55 17.40 -6.79 -10.33
C LYS A 55 18.20 -6.72 -11.62
N ALA A 56 19.53 -6.85 -11.52
CA ALA A 56 20.45 -6.92 -12.67
C ALA A 56 20.17 -8.08 -13.65
N SER A 57 19.40 -9.09 -13.23
CA SER A 57 18.93 -10.17 -14.11
C SER A 57 17.89 -9.72 -15.14
N ALA A 58 17.20 -8.59 -14.91
CA ALA A 58 16.19 -8.06 -15.81
C ALA A 58 16.79 -7.30 -17.01
N PHE A 59 18.06 -6.89 -16.91
CA PHE A 59 18.77 -6.21 -17.98
C PHE A 59 18.80 -7.05 -19.27
N LYS A 60 18.37 -6.42 -20.37
CA LYS A 60 18.43 -6.96 -21.73
C LYS A 60 19.36 -6.11 -22.57
N LEU A 61 20.25 -6.79 -23.28
CA LEU A 61 21.16 -6.15 -24.22
C LEU A 61 20.52 -6.15 -25.61
N ASP A 62 19.69 -5.14 -25.89
CA ASP A 62 19.11 -4.90 -27.23
C ASP A 62 19.96 -3.86 -27.98
N ASP A 63 19.97 -3.89 -29.32
CA ASP A 63 20.97 -3.19 -30.16
C ASP A 63 20.87 -1.66 -30.16
N ASP A 64 19.75 -1.06 -29.78
CA ASP A 64 19.56 0.38 -29.93
C ASP A 64 20.25 1.18 -28.81
N ALA A 65 21.22 2.01 -29.21
CA ALA A 65 21.91 2.95 -28.34
C ALA A 65 21.17 4.30 -28.37
N ALA A 66 20.72 4.77 -27.21
CA ALA A 66 20.31 6.16 -27.03
C ALA A 66 21.54 6.97 -26.56
N GLU A 67 21.88 8.00 -27.34
CA GLU A 67 22.86 9.01 -26.96
C GLU A 67 22.24 10.02 -25.99
N GLY A 68 22.84 10.15 -24.81
CA GLY A 68 22.58 11.26 -23.89
C GLY A 68 23.76 12.21 -23.94
N ALA A 69 23.57 13.38 -24.54
CA ALA A 69 24.51 14.49 -24.47
C ALA A 69 24.20 15.35 -23.23
N GLY A 70 25.24 15.72 -22.49
CA GLY A 70 25.16 16.70 -21.41
C GLY A 70 26.48 17.45 -21.30
N ASP A 71 26.43 18.74 -21.64
CA ASP A 71 27.48 19.75 -21.44
C ASP A 71 26.90 20.78 -20.47
N ASP A 72 27.59 21.06 -19.35
CA ASP A 72 27.75 22.38 -18.71
C ASP A 72 28.31 22.29 -17.27
N ALA A 73 29.52 22.86 -17.12
CA ALA A 73 30.14 23.47 -15.93
C ALA A 73 29.93 22.89 -14.51
N ALA A 74 30.86 22.00 -14.14
CA ALA A 74 31.26 21.55 -12.80
C ALA A 74 31.07 22.55 -11.62
N LYS A 75 30.23 22.15 -10.66
CA LYS A 75 30.26 22.62 -9.27
C LYS A 75 30.68 21.49 -8.33
N GLN A 76 31.60 21.77 -7.42
CA GLN A 76 32.08 20.76 -6.47
C GLN A 76 31.06 20.52 -5.34
N HIS A 77 30.37 19.37 -5.38
CA HIS A 77 29.52 18.91 -4.28
C HIS A 77 30.33 18.12 -3.22
N PRO A 78 30.16 18.39 -1.92
CA PRO A 78 30.76 17.58 -0.86
C PRO A 78 30.15 16.17 -0.88
N GLY A 79 30.99 15.15 -1.13
CA GLY A 79 30.57 13.74 -1.24
C GLY A 79 30.64 13.16 -2.67
N ALA A 80 30.64 14.02 -3.70
CA ALA A 80 30.72 13.62 -5.11
C ALA A 80 31.98 12.80 -5.41
N ALA A 81 33.14 13.22 -4.88
CA ALA A 81 34.42 12.55 -5.11
C ALA A 81 34.45 11.07 -4.70
N LYS A 82 33.68 10.67 -3.67
CA LYS A 82 33.61 9.27 -3.22
C LYS A 82 32.74 8.44 -4.18
N LEU A 83 31.64 9.00 -4.65
CA LEU A 83 30.71 8.36 -5.58
C LEU A 83 31.32 8.25 -6.98
N GLU A 84 31.98 9.31 -7.45
CA GLU A 84 32.81 9.31 -8.66
C GLU A 84 33.87 8.21 -8.61
N ALA A 85 34.61 8.12 -7.50
CA ALA A 85 35.63 7.09 -7.32
C ALA A 85 35.02 5.68 -7.34
N ALA A 86 33.92 5.46 -6.62
CA ALA A 86 33.26 4.16 -6.58
C ALA A 86 32.76 3.72 -7.96
N LEU A 87 32.16 4.63 -8.73
CA LEU A 87 31.66 4.34 -10.06
C LEU A 87 32.80 4.10 -11.06
N ALA A 88 33.82 4.96 -11.03
CA ALA A 88 35.02 4.80 -11.85
C ALA A 88 35.80 3.52 -11.50
N ASP A 89 35.83 3.11 -10.24
CA ASP A 89 36.46 1.86 -9.80
C ASP A 89 35.75 0.64 -10.35
N VAL A 90 34.42 0.63 -10.39
CA VAL A 90 33.63 -0.47 -11.01
C VAL A 90 33.90 -0.54 -12.51
N ILE A 91 33.88 0.60 -13.20
CA ILE A 91 34.18 0.67 -14.64
C ILE A 91 35.62 0.19 -14.91
N ASN A 92 36.60 0.65 -14.13
CA ASN A 92 37.99 0.23 -14.24
C ASN A 92 38.19 -1.27 -13.93
N LYS A 93 37.52 -1.80 -12.91
CA LYS A 93 37.55 -3.22 -12.53
C LYS A 93 37.11 -4.11 -13.69
N HIS A 94 35.95 -3.80 -14.29
CA HIS A 94 35.42 -4.59 -15.41
C HIS A 94 36.15 -4.32 -16.71
N GLY A 95 36.50 -3.08 -17.01
CA GLY A 95 37.27 -2.73 -18.19
C GLY A 95 38.64 -3.39 -18.22
N LYS A 96 39.37 -3.43 -17.08
CA LYS A 96 40.64 -4.17 -16.99
C LYS A 96 40.48 -5.68 -17.15
N THR A 97 39.38 -6.22 -16.64
CA THR A 97 39.06 -7.66 -16.75
C THR A 97 38.70 -8.06 -18.18
N LEU A 98 37.98 -7.19 -18.91
CA LEU A 98 37.41 -7.51 -20.22
C LEU A 98 38.29 -7.05 -21.39
N LEU A 99 38.98 -5.91 -21.26
CA LEU A 99 39.76 -5.25 -22.31
C LEU A 99 41.27 -5.33 -22.06
N GLY A 100 41.69 -5.74 -20.86
CA GLY A 100 43.09 -5.96 -20.48
C GLY A 100 43.67 -4.88 -19.56
N ALA A 101 44.85 -5.17 -18.99
CA ALA A 101 45.45 -4.39 -17.91
C ALA A 101 45.80 -2.93 -18.27
N SER A 102 45.88 -2.59 -19.56
CA SER A 102 46.13 -1.23 -20.06
C SER A 102 44.89 -0.33 -20.05
N PHE A 103 43.69 -0.88 -19.83
CA PHE A 103 42.47 -0.08 -19.75
C PHE A 103 42.49 0.84 -18.54
N GLN A 104 42.22 2.12 -18.78
CA GLN A 104 42.01 3.12 -17.74
C GLN A 104 40.82 4.01 -18.11
N PHE A 105 39.92 4.18 -17.15
CA PHE A 105 38.78 5.08 -17.21
C PHE A 105 39.05 6.27 -16.28
N ASP A 106 38.91 7.50 -16.80
CA ASP A 106 39.08 8.70 -15.99
C ASP A 106 37.80 8.95 -15.17
N LYS A 107 37.96 9.12 -13.85
CA LYS A 107 36.84 9.46 -12.97
C LYS A 107 36.20 10.80 -13.32
N ALA A 108 36.91 11.69 -14.00
CA ALA A 108 36.35 12.96 -14.48
C ALA A 108 35.20 12.73 -15.47
N GLU A 109 35.19 11.61 -16.21
CA GLU A 109 34.15 11.29 -17.19
C GLU A 109 32.77 11.04 -16.54
N VAL A 110 32.71 10.70 -15.25
CA VAL A 110 31.44 10.52 -14.51
C VAL A 110 31.08 11.72 -13.64
N HIS A 111 31.88 12.78 -13.65
CA HIS A 111 31.66 13.93 -12.76
C HIS A 111 30.27 14.55 -12.97
N GLU A 112 29.93 14.88 -14.22
CA GLU A 112 28.63 15.50 -14.54
C GLU A 112 27.44 14.57 -14.25
N LEU A 113 27.61 13.26 -14.45
CA LEU A 113 26.60 12.27 -14.09
C LEU A 113 26.34 12.25 -12.58
N VAL A 114 27.42 12.27 -11.78
CA VAL A 114 27.33 12.24 -10.32
C VAL A 114 26.76 13.54 -9.77
N ILE A 115 27.19 14.69 -10.28
CA ILE A 115 26.67 15.99 -9.84
C ILE A 115 25.20 16.13 -10.24
N GLY A 116 24.85 15.82 -11.48
CA GLY A 116 23.46 15.87 -11.95
C GLY A 116 22.52 14.99 -11.11
N ALA A 117 22.97 13.79 -10.74
CA ALA A 117 22.20 12.90 -9.86
C ALA A 117 22.14 13.36 -8.39
N LEU A 118 23.12 14.14 -7.90
CA LEU A 118 23.10 14.70 -6.54
C LEU A 118 22.25 15.97 -6.44
N GLU A 119 22.16 16.74 -7.52
CA GLU A 119 21.35 17.96 -7.58
C GLU A 119 19.87 17.67 -7.89
N ASP A 120 19.56 16.53 -8.50
CA ASP A 120 18.19 16.11 -8.78
C ASP A 120 17.43 15.74 -7.48
N PRO A 121 16.31 16.43 -7.14
CA PRO A 121 15.50 16.17 -5.95
C PRO A 121 14.94 14.74 -5.87
N ASP A 122 14.79 14.11 -7.03
CA ASP A 122 14.23 12.78 -7.19
C ASP A 122 15.29 11.67 -7.15
N GLN A 123 16.56 12.04 -7.19
CA GLN A 123 17.74 11.18 -7.10
C GLN A 123 18.55 11.52 -5.83
N GLY A 124 19.85 11.19 -5.83
CA GLY A 124 20.77 11.45 -4.73
C GLY A 124 21.80 10.34 -4.52
N GLU A 125 22.46 10.38 -3.36
CA GLU A 125 23.46 9.36 -2.99
C GLU A 125 22.92 7.91 -3.02
N PRO A 126 21.68 7.61 -2.57
CA PRO A 126 21.12 6.27 -2.70
C PRO A 126 21.03 5.81 -4.15
N PHE A 127 20.54 6.66 -5.06
CA PHE A 127 20.41 6.36 -6.49
C PHE A 127 21.77 5.96 -7.09
N LEU A 128 22.81 6.77 -6.86
CA LEU A 128 24.15 6.52 -7.37
C LEU A 128 24.78 5.26 -6.77
N THR A 129 24.53 5.00 -5.47
CA THR A 129 25.02 3.80 -4.80
C THR A 129 24.40 2.54 -5.40
N SER A 130 23.08 2.54 -5.61
CA SER A 130 22.39 1.42 -6.26
C SER A 130 22.71 1.29 -7.75
N GLN A 131 22.90 2.40 -8.48
CA GLN A 131 23.36 2.38 -9.87
C GLN A 131 24.76 1.76 -9.99
N THR A 132 25.67 2.11 -9.09
CA THR A 132 27.02 1.54 -9.05
C THR A 132 26.99 0.04 -8.78
N ALA A 133 26.15 -0.41 -7.84
CA ALA A 133 25.97 -1.83 -7.57
C ALA A 133 25.32 -2.57 -8.75
N TYR A 134 24.32 -1.96 -9.40
CA TYR A 134 23.68 -2.50 -10.59
C TYR A 134 24.68 -2.66 -11.74
N LEU A 135 25.53 -1.65 -11.97
CA LEU A 135 26.59 -1.69 -12.95
C LEU A 135 27.59 -2.83 -12.68
N ASP A 136 28.04 -2.99 -11.44
CA ASP A 136 28.96 -4.08 -11.06
C ASP A 136 28.34 -5.46 -11.33
N GLN A 137 27.06 -5.63 -11.03
CA GLN A 137 26.34 -6.87 -11.27
C GLN A 137 26.15 -7.15 -12.75
N VAL A 138 25.73 -6.17 -13.56
CA VAL A 138 25.47 -6.36 -14.99
C VAL A 138 26.75 -6.63 -15.76
N LEU A 139 27.82 -5.85 -15.52
CA LEU A 139 29.11 -6.06 -16.18
C LEU A 139 29.77 -7.37 -15.77
N GLY A 140 29.46 -7.88 -14.56
CA GLY A 140 29.88 -9.20 -14.09
C GLY A 140 29.17 -10.38 -14.78
N ARG A 141 28.12 -10.14 -15.58
CA ARG A 141 27.39 -11.22 -16.25
C ARG A 141 28.17 -11.79 -17.44
N ALA A 142 28.17 -13.11 -17.57
CA ALA A 142 28.91 -13.83 -18.61
C ALA A 142 28.43 -13.51 -20.05
N ASP A 143 27.14 -13.20 -20.23
CA ASP A 143 26.59 -12.79 -21.53
C ASP A 143 27.01 -11.38 -21.94
N VAL A 144 27.08 -10.44 -20.99
CA VAL A 144 27.57 -9.07 -21.21
C VAL A 144 29.07 -9.06 -21.48
N ALA A 145 29.84 -9.81 -20.70
CA ALA A 145 31.29 -9.98 -20.87
C ALA A 145 31.72 -10.56 -22.24
N LYS A 146 30.82 -11.28 -22.92
CA LYS A 146 31.06 -11.79 -24.28
C LYS A 146 31.00 -10.68 -25.34
N GLN A 147 30.24 -9.62 -25.10
CA GLN A 147 29.98 -8.55 -26.06
C GLN A 147 30.90 -7.34 -25.85
N ALA A 148 31.39 -7.14 -24.62
CA ALA A 148 32.33 -6.08 -24.24
C ALA A 148 33.80 -6.37 -24.64
N LYS A 149 34.06 -6.77 -25.91
CA LYS A 149 35.42 -7.16 -26.37
C LYS A 149 36.27 -6.00 -26.88
N THR A 150 35.66 -4.87 -27.18
CA THR A 150 36.35 -3.64 -27.62
C THR A 150 36.01 -2.51 -26.65
N SER A 151 36.87 -1.49 -26.59
CA SER A 151 36.59 -0.30 -25.77
C SER A 151 35.25 0.34 -26.16
N GLU A 152 34.99 0.49 -27.46
CA GLU A 152 33.73 1.04 -27.97
C GLU A 152 32.51 0.22 -27.51
N ALA A 153 32.55 -1.11 -27.65
CA ALA A 153 31.46 -1.97 -27.20
C ALA A 153 31.27 -1.92 -25.67
N PHE A 154 32.37 -1.83 -24.92
CA PHE A 154 32.32 -1.70 -23.47
C PHE A 154 31.66 -0.38 -23.04
N TYR A 155 32.07 0.75 -23.61
CA TYR A 155 31.45 2.06 -23.32
C TYR A 155 29.98 2.10 -23.74
N ALA A 156 29.63 1.53 -24.90
CA ALA A 156 28.23 1.42 -25.32
C ALA A 156 27.39 0.60 -24.34
N ILE A 157 27.95 -0.51 -23.82
CA ILE A 157 27.29 -1.33 -22.79
C ILE A 157 27.15 -0.54 -21.49
N VAL A 158 28.19 0.14 -21.01
CA VAL A 158 28.12 0.97 -19.79
C VAL A 158 27.02 2.03 -19.91
N ASN A 159 26.95 2.73 -21.03
CA ASN A 159 25.88 3.70 -21.30
C ASN A 159 24.49 3.05 -21.29
N LYS A 160 24.32 1.89 -21.95
CA LYS A 160 23.06 1.12 -21.92
C LYS A 160 22.66 0.72 -20.51
N VAL A 161 23.61 0.31 -19.67
CA VAL A 161 23.34 -0.03 -18.26
C VAL A 161 22.87 1.20 -17.48
N PHE A 162 23.45 2.38 -17.70
CA PHE A 162 22.99 3.60 -17.06
C PHE A 162 21.57 3.99 -17.48
N VAL A 163 21.27 3.94 -18.78
CA VAL A 163 19.93 4.23 -19.31
C VAL A 163 18.89 3.25 -18.77
N ASP A 164 19.17 1.95 -18.83
CA ASP A 164 18.28 0.90 -18.32
C ASP A 164 18.01 1.07 -16.83
N TYR A 165 19.06 1.32 -16.04
CA TYR A 165 18.90 1.58 -14.61
C TYR A 165 18.04 2.81 -14.34
N HIS A 166 18.26 3.91 -15.07
CA HIS A 166 17.49 5.14 -14.90
C HIS A 166 16.00 4.92 -15.20
N MET A 167 15.67 4.20 -16.28
CA MET A 167 14.28 3.83 -16.59
C MET A 167 13.68 2.92 -15.53
N ALA A 168 14.41 1.89 -15.10
CA ALA A 168 13.94 0.95 -14.07
C ALA A 168 13.71 1.65 -12.72
N TYR A 169 14.58 2.59 -12.36
CA TYR A 169 14.45 3.39 -11.15
C TYR A 169 13.23 4.31 -11.19
N ALA A 170 13.01 5.02 -12.30
CA ALA A 170 11.83 5.86 -12.48
C ALA A 170 10.54 5.04 -12.40
N ALA A 171 10.48 3.89 -13.08
CA ALA A 171 9.33 3.00 -13.06
C ALA A 171 9.03 2.45 -11.65
N GLU A 172 10.07 2.06 -10.90
CA GLU A 172 9.89 1.53 -9.54
C GLU A 172 9.45 2.63 -8.57
N LYS A 173 9.97 3.85 -8.73
CA LYS A 173 9.52 5.02 -7.95
C LYS A 173 8.06 5.35 -8.22
N GLU A 174 7.64 5.33 -9.48
CA GLU A 174 6.24 5.50 -9.87
C GLU A 174 5.36 4.39 -9.26
N ARG A 175 5.80 3.13 -9.32
CA ARG A 175 5.10 2.00 -8.71
C ARG A 175 4.92 2.19 -7.20
N ILE A 176 5.96 2.63 -6.49
CA ILE A 176 5.90 2.91 -5.04
C ILE A 176 4.94 4.09 -4.77
N SER A 177 5.00 5.15 -5.58
CA SER A 177 4.09 6.30 -5.44
C SER A 177 2.63 5.87 -5.62
N ASN A 178 2.33 5.11 -6.68
CA ASN A 178 1.00 4.59 -6.96
C ASN A 178 0.51 3.68 -5.83
N ALA A 179 1.37 2.79 -5.30
CA ALA A 179 1.03 1.94 -4.17
C ALA A 179 0.75 2.75 -2.88
N LYS A 180 1.48 3.86 -2.64
CA LYS A 180 1.20 4.78 -1.53
C LYS A 180 -0.15 5.46 -1.70
N ASP A 181 -0.48 5.91 -2.90
CA ASP A 181 -1.75 6.57 -3.16
C ASP A 181 -2.94 5.60 -3.10
N GLU A 182 -2.76 4.38 -3.59
CA GLU A 182 -3.74 3.29 -3.41
C GLU A 182 -3.96 2.96 -1.92
N ALA A 183 -2.88 2.85 -1.13
CA ALA A 183 -2.99 2.62 0.31
C ALA A 183 -3.70 3.76 1.05
N LYS A 184 -3.51 5.01 0.61
CA LYS A 184 -4.27 6.17 1.13
C LYS A 184 -5.74 6.10 0.72
N LEU A 185 -6.03 5.75 -0.53
CA LEU A 185 -7.39 5.63 -1.05
C LEU A 185 -8.16 4.51 -0.34
N ASP A 186 -7.56 3.34 -0.12
CA ASP A 186 -8.17 2.24 0.63
C ASP A 186 -8.48 2.65 2.08
N ALA A 187 -7.53 3.28 2.78
CA ALA A 187 -7.76 3.79 4.12
C ALA A 187 -8.87 4.86 4.17
N SER A 188 -8.92 5.74 3.17
CA SER A 188 -9.98 6.75 3.03
C SER A 188 -11.34 6.12 2.71
N GLY A 189 -11.37 5.08 1.87
CA GLY A 189 -12.56 4.31 1.54
C GLY A 189 -13.14 3.61 2.75
N LYS A 190 -12.30 2.95 3.56
CA LYS A 190 -12.69 2.33 4.84
C LYS A 190 -13.30 3.36 5.79
N ARG A 191 -12.66 4.51 5.97
CA ARG A 191 -13.19 5.61 6.79
C ARG A 191 -14.52 6.15 6.26
N SER A 192 -14.69 6.23 4.94
CA SER A 192 -15.94 6.67 4.33
C SER A 192 -17.07 5.64 4.49
N GLY A 193 -16.74 4.34 4.42
CA GLY A 193 -17.67 3.23 4.68
C GLY A 193 -18.23 3.22 6.11
N VAL A 194 -17.53 3.85 7.06
CA VAL A 194 -18.02 4.04 8.45
C VAL A 194 -19.34 4.81 8.45
N TYR A 195 -19.53 5.81 7.59
CA TYR A 195 -20.78 6.58 7.57
C TYR A 195 -21.99 5.71 7.25
N ILE A 196 -21.86 4.82 6.25
CA ILE A 196 -22.91 3.85 5.89
C ILE A 196 -23.19 2.92 7.08
N SER A 197 -22.14 2.44 7.74
CA SER A 197 -22.25 1.57 8.91
C SER A 197 -22.93 2.27 10.10
N VAL A 198 -22.61 3.54 10.35
CA VAL A 198 -23.25 4.36 11.40
C VAL A 198 -24.73 4.56 11.11
N TYR A 199 -25.12 4.84 9.86
CA TYR A 199 -26.54 4.94 9.50
C TYR A 199 -27.28 3.61 9.69
N MET A 200 -26.67 2.49 9.31
CA MET A 200 -27.25 1.15 9.55
C MET A 200 -27.37 0.83 11.04
N ILE A 201 -26.36 1.16 11.85
CA ILE A 201 -26.40 1.02 13.30
C ILE A 201 -27.54 1.85 13.89
N ALA A 202 -27.68 3.12 13.48
CA ALA A 202 -28.76 4.00 13.94
C ALA A 202 -30.14 3.46 13.57
N ALA A 203 -30.31 2.91 12.37
CA ALA A 203 -31.56 2.29 11.93
C ALA A 203 -31.89 1.02 12.74
N LEU A 204 -30.92 0.12 12.92
CA LEU A 204 -31.09 -1.10 13.71
C LEU A 204 -31.36 -0.80 15.19
N PHE A 205 -30.68 0.20 15.76
CA PHE A 205 -30.91 0.62 17.13
C PHE A 205 -32.30 1.24 17.30
N SER A 206 -32.76 2.05 16.34
CA SER A 206 -34.13 2.60 16.34
C SER A 206 -35.18 1.49 16.25
N ALA A 207 -34.96 0.49 15.41
CA ALA A 207 -35.82 -0.69 15.32
C ALA A 207 -35.84 -1.49 16.63
N PHE A 208 -34.68 -1.64 17.29
CA PHE A 208 -34.59 -2.26 18.61
C PHE A 208 -35.42 -1.51 19.66
N ILE A 209 -35.29 -0.18 19.75
CA ILE A 209 -36.09 0.66 20.67
C ILE A 209 -37.59 0.44 20.41
N MET A 210 -38.01 0.43 19.13
CA MET A 210 -39.40 0.19 18.77
C MET A 210 -39.91 -1.18 19.26
N LEU A 211 -39.12 -2.25 19.09
CA LEU A 211 -39.47 -3.59 19.58
C LEU A 211 -39.59 -3.62 21.12
N VAL A 212 -38.68 -2.93 21.83
CA VAL A 212 -38.72 -2.82 23.29
C VAL A 212 -39.98 -2.07 23.75
N LEU A 213 -40.31 -0.94 23.12
CA LEU A 213 -41.53 -0.18 23.43
C LEU A 213 -42.79 -1.02 23.21
N LEU A 214 -42.83 -1.82 22.14
CA LEU A 214 -43.94 -2.73 21.85
C LEU A 214 -44.09 -3.80 22.94
N ILE A 215 -42.98 -4.40 23.41
CA ILE A 215 -42.99 -5.33 24.56
C ILE A 215 -43.54 -4.64 25.81
N VAL A 216 -43.11 -3.40 26.09
CA VAL A 216 -43.57 -2.63 27.25
C VAL A 216 -45.06 -2.31 27.16
N GLN A 217 -45.56 -1.88 26.00
CA GLN A 217 -46.99 -1.63 25.77
C GLN A 217 -47.83 -2.89 26.02
N ILE A 218 -47.46 -4.04 25.44
CA ILE A 218 -48.14 -5.31 25.68
C ILE A 218 -48.17 -5.65 27.18
N ARG A 219 -47.08 -5.38 27.90
CA ARG A 219 -47.00 -5.63 29.34
C ARG A 219 -47.92 -4.69 30.13
N ILE A 220 -47.97 -3.40 29.78
CA ILE A 220 -48.84 -2.40 30.40
C ILE A 220 -50.31 -2.77 30.15
N GLU A 221 -50.70 -3.08 28.91
CA GLU A 221 -52.07 -3.49 28.58
C GLU A 221 -52.51 -4.71 29.40
N ARG A 222 -51.64 -5.71 29.54
CA ARG A 222 -51.92 -6.88 30.37
C ARG A 222 -52.07 -6.49 31.84
N SER A 223 -51.22 -5.61 32.36
CA SER A 223 -51.32 -5.13 33.75
C SER A 223 -52.62 -4.37 34.01
N ILE A 224 -53.05 -3.53 33.07
CA ILE A 224 -54.30 -2.77 33.16
C ILE A 224 -55.51 -3.71 33.11
N ARG A 225 -55.52 -4.70 32.21
CA ARG A 225 -56.61 -5.70 32.15
C ARG A 225 -56.72 -6.48 33.47
N VAL A 226 -55.60 -6.91 34.04
CA VAL A 226 -55.59 -7.62 35.33
C VAL A 226 -56.13 -6.73 36.46
N MET A 227 -55.74 -5.45 36.52
CA MET A 227 -56.26 -4.51 37.52
C MET A 227 -57.76 -4.20 37.31
N SER A 228 -58.19 -4.03 36.05
CA SER A 228 -59.60 -3.83 35.69
C SER A 228 -60.46 -5.01 36.11
N GLU A 229 -60.01 -6.24 35.85
CA GLU A 229 -60.71 -7.46 36.26
C GLU A 229 -60.73 -7.62 37.78
N ALA A 230 -59.68 -7.20 38.48
CA ALA A 230 -59.62 -7.22 39.94
C ALA A 230 -60.59 -6.22 40.56
N ASN A 231 -60.65 -4.98 40.05
CA ASN A 231 -61.60 -3.96 40.49
C ASN A 231 -63.05 -4.31 40.17
N ALA A 232 -63.32 -5.00 39.05
CA ALA A 232 -64.68 -5.43 38.70
C ALA A 232 -65.21 -6.59 39.58
N ARG A 233 -64.34 -7.24 40.36
CA ARG A 233 -64.68 -8.32 41.29
C ARG A 233 -64.72 -7.88 42.76
N ALA A 234 -64.34 -6.64 43.04
CA ALA A 234 -64.42 -6.00 44.36
C ALA A 234 -65.73 -5.22 44.49
#